data_AF-A0A7J3I737-F1
#
_entry.id   AF-A0A7J3I737-F1
#
_cell.length_a   1.000
_cell.length_b   1.000
_cell.length_c   1.000
_cell.angle_alpha   90.00
_cell.angle_beta   90.00
_cell.angle_gamma   90.00
#
_symmetry.space_group_name_H-M   'P 1'
#
loop_
_entity.id
_entity.type
_entity.pdbx_description
1 polymer ?
#
loop_
_entity_poly.entity_id
_entity_poly.type
_entity_poly.pdbx_seq_one_letter_code
_entity_poly.pdbx_strand_id
1 'polypeptide(L)'
;MSFRNRERWENRSIAIMIISASLILVTLPFYITFNELLTSIVKSIGLWYLIDTYISPIVAAMSSSLLRFMNIKATFSGSTIYIVEHGNNIALYIAWNCIGWQSLIIFLTISYIALKESDMSRLEKIVTIILGIEGTVLINLFRIALVGLVAVYVGEIQAIIFHDYFGTLMSFIWLLGFWYIFSWRAGEHHGGVDES
;
A
#
# COMPACT_ATOMS: atom_id res chain seq x y z
N MET A 1 -16.22 -11.01 -35.44
CA MET A 1 -15.10 -10.09 -35.10
C MET A 1 -13.84 -10.59 -35.80
N SER A 2 -13.27 -9.84 -36.76
CA SER A 2 -12.18 -10.33 -37.62
C SER A 2 -10.84 -10.42 -36.89
N PHE A 3 -9.98 -11.37 -37.30
CA PHE A 3 -8.66 -11.66 -36.72
C PHE A 3 -7.78 -10.39 -36.62
N ARG A 4 -7.81 -9.55 -37.66
CA ARG A 4 -7.07 -8.27 -37.75
C ARG A 4 -7.50 -7.24 -36.71
N ASN A 5 -8.76 -7.26 -36.27
CA ASN A 5 -9.22 -6.38 -35.20
C ASN A 5 -8.70 -6.88 -33.85
N ARG A 6 -8.68 -8.19 -33.61
CA ARG A 6 -8.19 -8.80 -32.36
C ARG A 6 -6.71 -8.49 -32.12
N GLU A 7 -5.87 -8.65 -33.15
CA GLU A 7 -4.45 -8.32 -33.12
C GLU A 7 -4.19 -6.82 -32.87
N ARG A 8 -5.02 -5.93 -33.44
CA ARG A 8 -4.92 -4.48 -33.20
C ARG A 8 -5.31 -4.10 -31.76
N TRP A 9 -6.28 -4.78 -31.16
CA TRP A 9 -6.65 -4.59 -29.76
C TRP A 9 -5.57 -5.13 -28.83
N GLU A 10 -5.01 -6.30 -29.12
CA GLU A 10 -3.90 -6.89 -28.36
C GLU A 10 -2.66 -5.99 -28.39
N ASN A 11 -2.26 -5.51 -29.57
CA ASN A 11 -1.11 -4.60 -29.71
C ASN A 11 -1.32 -3.27 -28.98
N ARG A 12 -2.56 -2.75 -28.95
CA ARG A 12 -2.90 -1.54 -28.19
C ARG A 12 -2.88 -1.78 -26.68
N SER A 13 -3.44 -2.89 -26.21
CA SER A 13 -3.43 -3.25 -24.79
C SER A 13 -2.01 -3.47 -24.28
N ILE A 14 -1.18 -4.19 -25.06
CA ILE A 14 0.24 -4.38 -24.74
C ILE A 14 0.98 -3.04 -24.70
N ALA A 15 0.76 -2.17 -25.69
CA ALA A 15 1.37 -0.83 -25.69
C ALA A 15 0.96 0.00 -24.47
N ILE A 16 -0.31 -0.02 -24.08
CA ILE A 16 -0.81 0.68 -22.89
C ILE A 16 -0.19 0.13 -21.61
N MET A 17 -0.07 -1.20 -21.48
CA MET A 17 0.60 -1.83 -20.33
C MET A 17 2.07 -1.42 -20.25
N ILE A 18 2.80 -1.44 -21.37
CA ILE A 18 4.22 -1.06 -21.41
C ILE A 18 4.40 0.42 -21.04
N ILE A 19 3.58 1.31 -21.59
CA ILE A 19 3.62 2.75 -21.28
C ILE A 19 3.33 2.98 -19.80
N SER A 20 2.30 2.33 -19.26
CA SER A 20 1.91 2.47 -17.85
C SER A 20 3.02 1.96 -16.92
N ALA A 21 3.59 0.79 -17.21
CA ALA A 21 4.70 0.23 -16.45
C ALA A 21 5.94 1.16 -16.51
N SER A 22 6.24 1.70 -17.69
CA SER A 22 7.36 2.62 -17.89
C SER A 22 7.18 3.92 -17.08
N LEU A 23 5.97 4.49 -17.09
CA LEU A 23 5.65 5.68 -16.29
C LEU A 23 5.80 5.41 -14.79
N ILE A 24 5.28 4.27 -14.29
CA ILE A 24 5.45 3.88 -12.90
C ILE A 24 6.94 3.82 -12.56
N LEU A 25 7.74 3.09 -13.34
CA LEU A 25 9.18 2.95 -13.10
C LEU A 25 9.93 4.29 -13.11
N VAL A 26 9.58 5.20 -14.02
CA VAL A 26 10.19 6.55 -14.09
C VAL A 26 9.81 7.41 -12.89
N THR A 27 8.63 7.22 -12.31
CA THR A 27 8.18 7.98 -11.13
C THR A 27 8.72 7.44 -9.80
N LEU A 28 9.17 6.17 -9.74
CA LEU A 28 9.67 5.55 -8.51
C LEU A 28 10.82 6.33 -7.85
N PRO A 29 11.87 6.81 -8.55
CA PRO A 29 12.96 7.56 -7.93
C PRO A 29 12.48 8.87 -7.27
N PHE A 30 11.51 9.55 -7.88
CA PHE A 30 10.92 10.77 -7.32
C PHE A 30 10.11 10.46 -6.06
N TYR A 31 9.33 9.38 -6.09
CA TYR A 31 8.58 8.90 -4.93
C TYR A 31 9.51 8.55 -3.75
N ILE A 32 10.58 7.80 -4.02
CA ILE A 32 11.58 7.44 -3.00
C ILE A 32 12.24 8.71 -2.43
N THR A 33 12.62 9.67 -3.29
CA THR A 33 13.23 10.94 -2.86
C THR A 33 12.28 11.76 -1.98
N PHE A 34 11.01 11.85 -2.36
CA PHE A 34 9.98 12.53 -1.55
C PHE A 34 9.78 11.84 -0.20
N ASN A 35 9.77 10.50 -0.18
CA ASN A 35 9.70 9.72 1.05
C ASN A 35 10.90 9.94 1.96
N GLU A 36 12.12 10.03 1.41
CA GLU A 36 13.32 10.36 2.18
C GLU A 36 13.25 11.78 2.77
N LEU A 37 12.73 12.75 2.00
CA LEU A 37 12.50 14.11 2.50
C LEU A 37 11.52 14.11 3.69
N LEU A 38 10.36 13.45 3.54
CA LEU A 38 9.39 13.32 4.62
C LEU A 38 10.00 12.63 5.85
N THR A 39 10.76 11.57 5.63
CA THR A 39 11.48 10.84 6.70
C THR A 39 12.43 11.76 7.44
N SER A 40 13.20 12.58 6.72
CA SER A 40 14.14 13.54 7.29
C SER A 40 13.42 14.59 8.15
N ILE A 41 12.29 15.13 7.65
CA ILE A 41 11.46 16.08 8.40
C ILE A 41 10.94 15.43 9.70
N VAL A 42 10.35 14.24 9.63
CA VAL A 42 9.80 13.54 10.81
C VAL A 42 10.89 13.19 11.83
N LYS A 43 12.09 12.82 11.35
CA LYS A 43 13.26 12.63 12.22
C LYS A 43 13.66 13.92 12.91
N SER A 44 13.68 15.05 12.19
CA SER A 44 14.10 16.35 12.73
C SER A 44 13.21 16.87 13.86
N ILE A 45 11.91 16.58 13.82
CA ILE A 45 10.93 16.99 14.85
C ILE A 45 10.79 15.98 16.00
N GLY A 46 11.51 14.85 15.96
CA GLY A 46 11.48 13.81 17.01
C GLY A 46 10.21 12.95 17.04
N LEU A 47 9.26 13.16 16.12
CA LEU A 47 7.98 12.44 16.08
C LEU A 47 8.15 10.94 15.82
N TRP A 48 9.24 10.55 15.17
CA TRP A 48 9.61 9.15 14.95
C TRP A 48 9.62 8.32 16.25
N TYR A 49 10.04 8.92 17.38
CA TYR A 49 10.12 8.23 18.67
C TYR A 49 8.74 7.83 19.19
N LEU A 50 7.74 8.71 19.01
CA LEU A 50 6.36 8.42 19.44
C LEU A 50 5.75 7.30 18.60
N ILE A 51 5.99 7.34 17.28
CA ILE A 51 5.53 6.30 16.37
C ILE A 51 6.18 4.96 16.72
N ASP A 52 7.50 4.95 16.94
CA ASP A 52 8.23 3.73 17.27
C ASP A 52 7.84 3.14 18.63
N THR A 53 7.62 3.99 19.63
CA THR A 53 7.32 3.56 20.99
C THR A 53 5.88 3.05 21.13
N TYR A 54 4.92 3.71 20.51
CA TYR A 54 3.49 3.43 20.76
C TYR A 54 2.82 2.67 19.63
N ILE A 55 3.21 2.90 18.37
CA ILE A 55 2.48 2.36 17.22
C ILE A 55 3.18 1.12 16.66
N SER A 56 4.52 1.11 16.57
CA SER A 56 5.26 -0.06 16.06
C SER A 56 4.93 -1.37 16.79
N PRO A 57 4.78 -1.42 18.13
CA PRO A 57 4.40 -2.66 18.83
C PRO A 57 3.01 -3.17 18.44
N ILE A 58 2.06 -2.25 18.23
CA ILE A 58 0.70 -2.59 17.79
C ILE A 58 0.76 -3.19 16.38
N VAL A 59 1.50 -2.55 15.48
CA VAL A 59 1.68 -3.02 14.10
C VAL A 59 2.37 -4.38 14.07
N ALA A 60 3.38 -4.60 14.92
CA ALA A 60 4.03 -5.89 15.08
C ALA A 60 3.06 -6.98 15.55
N ALA A 61 2.21 -6.68 16.54
CA ALA A 61 1.19 -7.60 17.02
C ALA A 61 0.14 -7.96 15.95
N MET A 62 -0.34 -6.97 15.19
CA MET A 62 -1.29 -7.16 14.09
C MET A 62 -0.68 -7.99 12.97
N SER A 63 0.55 -7.67 12.57
CA SER A 63 1.28 -8.39 11.51
C SER A 63 1.61 -9.82 11.93
N SER A 64 2.00 -10.04 13.20
CA SER A 64 2.19 -11.38 13.77
C SER A 64 0.88 -12.18 13.76
N SER A 65 -0.25 -11.55 14.05
CA SER A 65 -1.57 -12.19 13.98
C SER A 65 -1.96 -12.56 12.54
N LEU A 66 -1.65 -11.71 11.57
CA LEU A 66 -1.87 -12.00 10.16
C LEU A 66 -1.00 -13.17 9.67
N LEU A 67 0.27 -13.22 10.07
CA LEU A 67 1.15 -14.36 9.79
C LEU A 67 0.61 -15.67 10.39
N ARG A 68 0.12 -15.63 11.64
CA ARG A 68 -0.54 -16.79 12.26
C ARG A 68 -1.80 -17.23 11.53
N PHE A 69 -2.58 -16.28 11.03
CA PHE A 69 -3.74 -16.57 10.18
C PHE A 69 -3.33 -17.30 8.89
N MET A 70 -2.14 -17.03 8.37
CA MET A 70 -1.53 -17.74 7.23
C MET A 70 -0.83 -19.06 7.64
N ASN A 71 -1.09 -19.57 8.84
CA ASN A 71 -0.49 -20.79 9.40
C ASN A 71 1.04 -20.73 9.58
N ILE A 72 1.61 -19.53 9.75
CA ILE A 72 3.02 -19.33 10.07
C ILE A 72 3.20 -19.20 11.58
N LYS A 73 4.21 -19.87 12.13
CA LYS A 73 4.54 -19.75 13.57
C LYS A 73 5.22 -18.41 13.83
N ALA A 74 4.41 -17.40 14.10
CA ALA A 74 4.86 -16.05 14.43
C ALA A 74 4.46 -15.64 15.86
N THR A 75 5.42 -15.11 16.60
CA THR A 75 5.22 -14.42 17.89
C THR A 75 5.74 -13.00 17.79
N PHE A 76 5.48 -12.17 18.79
CA PHE A 76 5.99 -10.79 18.84
C PHE A 76 6.42 -10.43 20.25
N SER A 77 7.39 -9.53 20.36
CA SER A 77 7.79 -8.88 21.61
C SER A 77 8.18 -7.44 21.31
N GLY A 78 7.45 -6.49 21.90
CA GLY A 78 7.56 -5.08 21.53
C GLY A 78 7.31 -4.89 20.03
N SER A 79 8.22 -4.20 19.35
CA SER A 79 8.18 -3.95 17.90
C SER A 79 8.81 -5.07 17.06
N THR A 80 9.24 -6.18 17.65
CA THR A 80 9.90 -7.27 16.91
C THR A 80 8.98 -8.47 16.75
N ILE A 81 8.89 -9.00 15.54
CA ILE A 81 8.19 -10.24 15.20
C ILE A 81 9.22 -11.36 15.10
N TYR A 82 8.98 -12.47 15.77
CA TYR A 82 9.80 -13.68 15.65
C TYR A 82 9.04 -14.72 14.83
N ILE A 83 9.68 -15.21 13.77
CA ILE A 83 9.11 -16.17 12.83
C ILE A 83 9.96 -17.43 12.86
N VAL A 84 9.35 -18.57 13.15
CA VAL A 84 10.04 -19.86 13.26
C VAL A 84 9.46 -20.85 12.27
N GLU A 85 10.14 -21.09 11.15
CA GLU A 85 9.60 -21.93 10.07
C GLU A 85 10.72 -22.75 9.42
N HIS A 86 10.46 -24.04 9.15
CA HIS A 86 11.43 -24.99 8.54
C HIS A 86 12.86 -24.97 9.13
N GLY A 87 13.02 -24.68 10.43
CA GLY A 87 14.33 -24.60 11.09
C GLY A 87 15.00 -23.23 11.00
N ASN A 88 14.44 -22.27 10.26
CA ASN A 88 14.83 -20.87 10.26
C ASN A 88 14.16 -20.14 11.42
N ASN A 89 14.89 -19.26 12.09
CA ASN A 89 14.38 -18.37 13.10
C ASN A 89 14.78 -16.93 12.75
N ILE A 90 13.79 -16.11 12.41
CA ILE A 90 14.01 -14.73 11.95
C ILE A 90 13.37 -13.77 12.93
N ALA A 91 14.11 -12.72 13.28
CA ALA A 91 13.62 -11.59 14.04
C ALA A 91 13.44 -10.39 13.11
N LEU A 92 12.19 -10.02 12.84
CA LEU A 92 11.83 -8.87 12.02
C LEU A 92 11.48 -7.69 12.93
N TYR A 93 12.37 -6.71 13.02
CA TYR A 93 12.10 -5.47 13.74
C TYR A 93 11.23 -4.53 12.88
N ILE A 94 10.07 -4.15 13.42
CA ILE A 94 9.16 -3.20 12.80
C ILE A 94 9.58 -1.79 13.22
N ALA A 95 10.35 -1.14 12.36
CA ALA A 95 10.67 0.27 12.53
C ALA A 95 9.43 1.14 12.27
N TRP A 96 9.39 2.32 12.89
CA TRP A 96 8.36 3.34 12.68
C TRP A 96 8.05 3.67 11.20
N ASN A 97 9.02 3.51 10.31
CA ASN A 97 8.85 3.75 8.87
C ASN A 97 7.99 2.64 8.21
N CYS A 98 8.02 1.42 8.74
CA CYS A 98 7.28 0.28 8.17
C CYS A 98 5.76 0.37 8.36
N ILE A 99 5.29 1.23 9.28
CA ILE A 99 3.87 1.44 9.58
C ILE A 99 3.10 1.99 8.37
N GLY A 100 3.80 2.65 7.47
CA GLY A 100 3.24 3.24 6.25
C GLY A 100 2.38 4.49 6.52
N TRP A 101 2.84 5.30 7.47
CA TRP A 101 2.32 6.66 7.66
C TRP A 101 2.54 7.54 6.41
N GLN A 102 3.58 7.28 5.61
CA GLN A 102 3.84 7.99 4.35
C GLN A 102 2.73 7.74 3.33
N SER A 103 2.35 6.47 3.12
CA SER A 103 1.25 6.12 2.22
C SER A 103 -0.08 6.71 2.69
N LEU A 104 -0.28 6.80 4.02
CA LEU A 104 -1.45 7.44 4.61
C LEU A 104 -1.50 8.95 4.31
N ILE A 105 -0.39 9.68 4.45
CA ILE A 105 -0.32 11.11 4.11
C ILE A 105 -0.64 11.35 2.64
N ILE A 106 -0.06 10.53 1.75
CA ILE A 106 -0.30 10.63 0.31
C ILE A 106 -1.77 10.34 -0.01
N PHE A 107 -2.32 9.28 0.57
CA PHE A 107 -3.74 8.95 0.44
C PHE A 107 -4.64 10.10 0.90
N LEU A 108 -4.38 10.69 2.06
CA LEU A 108 -5.17 11.79 2.61
C LEU A 108 -5.06 13.07 1.76
N THR A 109 -3.88 13.35 1.21
CA THR A 109 -3.67 14.52 0.34
C THR A 109 -4.45 14.38 -0.97
N ILE A 110 -4.40 13.21 -1.59
CA ILE A 110 -5.17 12.92 -2.81
C ILE A 110 -6.66 12.92 -2.50
N SER A 111 -7.08 12.33 -1.38
CA SER A 111 -8.46 12.35 -0.91
C SER A 111 -8.99 13.76 -0.72
N TYR A 112 -8.19 14.65 -0.12
CA TYR A 112 -8.59 16.03 0.07
C TYR A 112 -8.88 16.73 -1.28
N ILE A 113 -7.99 16.55 -2.27
CA ILE A 113 -8.15 17.15 -3.59
C ILE A 113 -9.38 16.56 -4.31
N ALA A 114 -9.45 15.22 -4.39
CA ALA A 114 -10.52 14.53 -5.10
C ALA A 114 -11.90 14.79 -4.49
N LEU A 115 -12.02 14.77 -3.16
CA LEU A 115 -13.30 14.98 -2.49
C LEU A 115 -13.73 16.45 -2.47
N LYS A 116 -12.78 17.40 -2.55
CA LYS A 116 -13.10 18.82 -2.68
C LYS A 116 -13.81 19.12 -4.00
N GLU A 117 -13.38 18.50 -5.08
CA GLU A 117 -13.97 18.67 -6.41
C GLU A 117 -15.23 17.81 -6.64
N SER A 118 -15.49 16.82 -5.78
CA SER A 118 -16.67 15.96 -5.88
C SER A 118 -17.97 16.58 -5.37
N ASP A 119 -19.08 16.25 -6.04
CA ASP A 119 -20.46 16.61 -5.66
C ASP A 119 -21.04 15.78 -4.49
N MET A 120 -20.21 14.95 -3.86
CA MET A 120 -20.66 14.04 -2.80
C MET A 120 -21.18 14.76 -1.56
N SER A 121 -22.10 14.11 -0.86
CA SER A 121 -22.54 14.53 0.47
C SER A 121 -21.42 14.39 1.51
N ARG A 122 -21.55 15.10 2.63
CA ARG A 122 -20.56 15.04 3.72
C ARG A 122 -20.39 13.63 4.29
N LEU A 123 -21.49 12.87 4.39
CA LEU A 123 -21.44 11.51 4.94
C LEU A 123 -20.67 10.57 4.01
N GLU A 124 -20.91 10.65 2.70
CA GLU A 124 -20.20 9.82 1.71
C GLU A 124 -18.71 10.16 1.69
N LYS A 125 -18.35 11.44 1.81
CA LYS A 125 -16.94 11.87 1.92
C LYS A 125 -16.26 11.24 3.14
N ILE A 126 -16.93 11.24 4.30
CA ILE A 126 -16.42 10.63 5.53
C ILE A 126 -16.26 9.11 5.37
N VAL A 127 -17.27 8.41 4.86
CA VAL A 127 -17.22 6.95 4.65
C VAL A 127 -16.08 6.58 3.69
N THR A 128 -15.92 7.36 2.61
CA THR A 128 -14.85 7.16 1.63
C THR A 128 -13.47 7.29 2.27
N ILE A 129 -13.26 8.32 3.09
CA ILE A 129 -12.01 8.51 3.81
C ILE A 129 -11.75 7.35 4.76
N ILE A 130 -12.75 6.92 5.54
CA ILE A 130 -12.61 5.82 6.50
C ILE A 130 -12.19 4.53 5.79
N LEU A 131 -12.91 4.14 4.74
CA LEU A 131 -12.61 2.93 3.97
C LEU A 131 -11.21 2.97 3.35
N GLY A 132 -10.79 4.14 2.86
CA GLY A 132 -9.46 4.29 2.28
C GLY A 132 -8.33 4.28 3.32
N ILE A 133 -8.56 4.84 4.52
CA ILE A 133 -7.63 4.72 5.65
C ILE A 133 -7.50 3.25 6.05
N GLU A 134 -8.62 2.55 6.27
CA GLU A 134 -8.62 1.13 6.64
C GLU A 134 -7.88 0.27 5.62
N GLY A 135 -8.18 0.44 4.34
CA GLY A 135 -7.50 -0.31 3.29
C GLY A 135 -6.00 0.03 3.18
N THR A 136 -5.61 1.28 3.43
CA THR A 136 -4.18 1.66 3.50
C THR A 136 -3.47 0.96 4.65
N VAL A 137 -4.10 0.88 5.83
CA VAL A 137 -3.57 0.14 6.98
C VAL A 137 -3.48 -1.36 6.66
N LEU A 138 -4.52 -1.95 6.06
CA LEU A 138 -4.55 -3.37 5.71
C LEU A 138 -3.46 -3.75 4.69
N ILE A 139 -3.27 -2.95 3.64
CA ILE A 139 -2.22 -3.17 2.65
C ILE A 139 -0.83 -3.09 3.30
N ASN A 140 -0.62 -2.17 4.25
CA ASN A 140 0.65 -2.09 4.98
C ASN A 140 0.89 -3.31 5.88
N LEU A 141 -0.12 -3.78 6.59
CA LEU A 141 -0.01 -5.01 7.39
C LEU A 141 0.29 -6.23 6.51
N PHE A 142 -0.38 -6.31 5.36
CA PHE A 142 -0.15 -7.38 4.39
C PHE A 142 1.26 -7.32 3.81
N ARG A 143 1.76 -6.12 3.46
CA ARG A 143 3.15 -5.92 3.04
C ARG A 143 4.15 -6.42 4.08
N ILE A 144 3.97 -6.07 5.36
CA ILE A 144 4.87 -6.53 6.44
C ILE A 144 4.85 -8.06 6.55
N ALA A 145 3.67 -8.67 6.50
CA ALA A 145 3.54 -10.13 6.52
C ALA A 145 4.26 -10.77 5.32
N LEU A 146 4.08 -10.24 4.10
CA LEU A 146 4.78 -10.72 2.92
C LEU A 146 6.30 -10.59 3.03
N VAL A 147 6.81 -9.47 3.55
CA VAL A 147 8.25 -9.30 3.82
C VAL A 147 8.76 -10.39 4.78
N GLY A 148 8.01 -10.68 5.85
CA GLY A 148 8.35 -11.76 6.79
C GLY A 148 8.36 -13.14 6.13
N LEU A 149 7.42 -13.42 5.22
CA LEU A 149 7.40 -14.66 4.44
C LEU A 149 8.61 -14.76 3.51
N VAL A 150 8.93 -13.70 2.77
CA VAL A 150 10.11 -13.67 1.89
C VAL A 150 11.37 -13.87 2.71
N ALA A 151 11.48 -13.25 3.89
CA ALA A 151 12.63 -13.43 4.77
C ALA A 151 12.82 -14.90 5.17
N VAL A 152 11.75 -15.58 5.59
CA VAL A 152 11.85 -16.96 6.13
C VAL A 152 12.03 -18.04 5.07
N TYR A 153 11.49 -17.83 3.87
CA TYR A 153 11.53 -18.81 2.79
C TYR A 153 12.62 -18.56 1.75
N VAL A 154 13.04 -17.31 1.55
CA VAL A 154 13.96 -16.91 0.46
C VAL A 154 15.24 -16.30 1.02
N GLY A 155 15.13 -15.45 2.03
CA GLY A 155 16.27 -14.81 2.69
C GLY A 155 16.09 -13.31 2.93
N GLU A 156 16.94 -12.75 3.78
CA GLU A 156 16.85 -11.36 4.24
C GLU A 156 17.09 -10.35 3.12
N ILE A 157 18.06 -10.59 2.24
CA ILE A 157 18.39 -9.68 1.13
C ILE A 157 17.19 -9.55 0.19
N GLN A 158 16.55 -10.66 -0.13
CA GLN A 158 15.36 -10.68 -0.98
C GLN A 158 14.18 -10.00 -0.29
N ALA A 159 14.06 -10.14 1.03
CA ALA A 159 13.05 -9.45 1.82
C ALA A 159 13.26 -7.93 1.81
N ILE A 160 14.50 -7.43 1.86
CA ILE A 160 14.82 -6.00 1.75
C ILE A 160 14.46 -5.47 0.36
N ILE A 161 14.86 -6.17 -0.71
CA ILE A 161 14.48 -5.80 -2.08
C ILE A 161 12.94 -5.79 -2.23
N PHE A 162 12.26 -6.80 -1.68
CA PHE A 162 10.81 -6.84 -1.68
C PHE A 162 10.22 -5.64 -0.93
N HIS A 163 10.74 -5.34 0.26
CA HIS A 163 10.29 -4.23 1.09
C HIS A 163 10.42 -2.89 0.35
N ASP A 164 11.57 -2.60 -0.26
CA ASP A 164 11.87 -1.29 -0.82
C ASP A 164 11.12 -1.04 -2.14
N TYR A 165 11.08 -2.05 -3.02
CA TYR A 165 10.51 -1.90 -4.36
C TYR A 165 9.06 -2.37 -4.44
N PHE A 166 8.77 -3.59 -4.00
CA PHE A 166 7.42 -4.15 -4.10
C PHE A 166 6.47 -3.54 -3.08
N GLY A 167 6.97 -3.12 -1.91
CA GLY A 167 6.16 -2.37 -0.94
C GLY A 167 5.64 -1.04 -1.50
N THR A 168 6.48 -0.33 -2.24
CA THR A 168 6.09 0.88 -2.96
C THR A 168 5.04 0.56 -4.04
N LEU A 169 5.30 -0.45 -4.87
CA LEU A 169 4.38 -0.86 -5.92
C LEU A 169 2.98 -1.24 -5.39
N MET A 170 2.92 -1.99 -4.28
CA MET A 170 1.66 -2.36 -3.62
C MET A 170 0.86 -1.13 -3.19
N SER A 171 1.54 -0.11 -2.65
CA SER A 171 0.90 1.15 -2.22
C SER A 171 0.33 1.92 -3.41
N PHE A 172 1.06 1.96 -4.54
CA PHE A 172 0.57 2.57 -5.78
C PHE A 172 -0.63 1.83 -6.35
N ILE A 173 -0.57 0.50 -6.43
CA ILE A 173 -1.68 -0.32 -6.92
C ILE A 173 -2.91 -0.11 -6.05
N TRP A 174 -2.75 -0.09 -4.73
CA TRP A 174 -3.84 0.19 -3.80
C TRP A 174 -4.46 1.57 -4.05
N LEU A 175 -3.65 2.62 -4.11
CA LEU A 175 -4.12 3.99 -4.30
C LEU A 175 -4.86 4.16 -5.63
N LEU A 176 -4.27 3.68 -6.73
CA LEU A 176 -4.89 3.73 -8.05
C LEU A 176 -6.16 2.90 -8.11
N GLY A 177 -6.12 1.69 -7.55
CA GLY A 177 -7.27 0.78 -7.51
C GLY A 177 -8.43 1.34 -6.69
N PHE A 178 -8.14 1.92 -5.52
CA PHE A 178 -9.13 2.56 -4.66
C PHE A 178 -9.87 3.68 -5.41
N TRP A 179 -9.13 4.60 -6.02
CA TRP A 179 -9.73 5.71 -6.75
C TRP A 179 -10.39 5.29 -8.06
N TYR A 180 -9.87 4.26 -8.73
CA TYR A 180 -10.51 3.68 -9.92
C TYR A 180 -11.87 3.10 -9.57
N ILE A 181 -11.96 2.26 -8.53
CA ILE A 181 -13.23 1.66 -8.08
C ILE A 181 -14.21 2.77 -7.65
N PHE A 182 -13.70 3.77 -6.94
CA PHE A 182 -14.53 4.85 -6.42
C PHE A 182 -15.06 5.77 -7.54
N SER A 183 -14.22 6.15 -8.50
CA SER A 183 -14.63 6.95 -9.66
C SER A 183 -15.57 6.20 -10.60
N TRP A 184 -15.34 4.90 -10.81
CA TRP A 184 -16.27 4.04 -11.55
C TRP A 184 -17.65 4.02 -10.90
N ARG A 185 -17.72 3.80 -9.58
CA ARG A 185 -18.98 3.85 -8.82
C ARG A 185 -19.67 5.21 -8.89
N ALA A 186 -18.91 6.30 -8.89
CA ALA A 186 -19.47 7.65 -9.04
C ALA A 186 -20.05 7.87 -10.45
N GLY A 187 -19.40 7.35 -11.50
CA GLY A 187 -19.88 7.44 -12.88
C GLY A 187 -21.19 6.68 -13.13
N GLU A 188 -21.38 5.51 -12.49
CA GLU A 188 -22.63 4.75 -12.57
C GLU A 188 -23.82 5.51 -11.96
N HIS A 189 -23.61 6.31 -10.92
CA HIS A 189 -24.67 7.10 -10.29
C HIS A 189 -25.17 8.26 -11.17
N HIS A 190 -24.34 8.79 -12.08
CA HIS A 190 -24.74 9.86 -13.00
C HIS A 190 -25.35 9.35 -14.32
N GLY A 191 -25.06 8.11 -14.73
CA GLY A 191 -25.64 7.51 -15.94
C GLY A 191 -27.10 7.04 -15.81
N GLY A 192 -27.62 6.92 -14.59
CA GLY A 192 -28.99 6.44 -14.33
C GLY A 192 -30.06 7.53 -14.25
N VAL A 193 -29.71 8.81 -14.38
CA VAL A 193 -30.64 9.95 -14.25
C VAL A 193 -31.10 10.49 -15.62
N ASP A 194 -30.42 10.13 -16.70
CA ASP A 194 -30.75 10.58 -18.07
C ASP A 194 -31.69 9.63 -18.84
N GLU A 195 -32.19 8.56 -18.23
CA GLU A 195 -33.12 7.58 -18.85
C GLU A 195 -34.53 7.54 -18.24
N SER A 196 -34.97 8.57 -17.50
CA SER A 196 -36.35 8.67 -16.97
C SER A 196 -37.13 9.87 -17.49
#